data_AF-A0A6C0DY10-F1
#
_entry.id   AF-A0A6C0DY10-F1
#
_cell.length_a   1.000
_cell.length_b   1.000
_cell.length_c   1.000
_cell.angle_alpha   90.00
_cell.angle_beta   90.00
_cell.angle_gamma   90.00
#
_symmetry.space_group_name_H-M   'P 1'
#
loop_
_entity.id
_entity.type
_entity.pdbx_description
1 polymer ?
#
loop_
_entity_poly.entity_id
_entity_poly.type
_entity_poly.pdbx_seq_one_letter_code
_entity_poly.pdbx_strand_id
1 'polypeptide(L)'
;MELNIISLLYLFFRLAPFIIVCYFSLASLFNQDMKGLIYLVGLLFACFCTFLVGQSFSFETEGEKANICSLITVGNVGSFSKLPLGVTVLGYTFFYLVHIIVSKNLSAFNIPTLVFFPLLILADIIWNIMNNCYNIGGIIVSLIVGSIVGVIWAGVIAKMNNPSLLFLNIGSGQTACQRPSKQLFKCTFPEQKTD
;
A
#
# COMPACT_ATOMS: atom_id res chain seq x y z
N MET A 1 -11.69 -27.72 7.45
CA MET A 1 -11.83 -27.04 6.14
C MET A 1 -10.80 -27.66 5.22
N GLU A 2 -11.24 -28.22 4.10
CA GLU A 2 -10.32 -28.63 3.03
C GLU A 2 -9.71 -27.36 2.44
N LEU A 3 -8.38 -27.28 2.40
CA LEU A 3 -7.67 -26.16 1.80
C LEU A 3 -7.95 -26.14 0.30
N ASN A 4 -8.97 -25.39 -0.11
CA ASN A 4 -9.26 -25.11 -1.50
C ASN A 4 -8.42 -23.90 -1.97
N ILE A 5 -8.03 -23.90 -3.23
CA ILE A 5 -7.34 -22.78 -3.90
C ILE A 5 -8.07 -21.45 -3.70
N ILE A 6 -9.41 -21.47 -3.66
CA ILE A 6 -10.24 -20.29 -3.41
C ILE A 6 -10.00 -19.75 -1.99
N SER A 7 -9.90 -20.62 -0.99
CA SER A 7 -9.63 -20.25 0.40
C SER A 7 -8.20 -19.74 0.60
N LEU A 8 -7.24 -20.29 -0.14
CA LEU A 8 -5.84 -19.84 -0.11
C LEU A 8 -5.68 -18.47 -0.78
N LEU A 9 -6.35 -18.25 -1.91
CA LEU A 9 -6.38 -16.96 -2.59
C LEU A 9 -7.07 -15.89 -1.73
N TYR A 10 -8.14 -16.26 -1.02
CA TYR A 10 -8.77 -15.38 -0.04
C TYR A 10 -7.77 -14.95 1.05
N LEU A 11 -7.08 -15.92 1.65
CA LEU A 11 -6.10 -15.65 2.69
C LEU A 11 -5.05 -14.66 2.19
N PHE A 12 -4.55 -14.84 0.96
CA PHE A 12 -3.62 -13.91 0.33
C PHE A 12 -4.17 -12.47 0.25
N PHE A 13 -5.37 -12.28 -0.29
CA PHE A 13 -5.96 -10.93 -0.39
C PHE A 13 -6.22 -10.31 0.99
N ARG A 14 -6.64 -11.12 1.97
CA ARG A 14 -6.88 -10.64 3.34
C ARG A 14 -5.59 -10.22 4.06
N LEU A 15 -4.48 -10.89 3.78
CA LEU A 15 -3.16 -10.52 4.32
C LEU A 15 -2.45 -9.46 3.48
N ALA A 16 -2.88 -9.19 2.24
CA ALA A 16 -2.21 -8.23 1.36
C ALA A 16 -1.95 -6.85 2.01
N PRO A 17 -2.89 -6.22 2.74
CA PRO A 17 -2.63 -4.96 3.42
C PRO A 17 -1.48 -5.08 4.43
N PHE A 18 -1.42 -6.17 5.18
CA PHE A 18 -0.35 -6.43 6.14
C PHE A 18 0.98 -6.68 5.45
N ILE A 19 1.00 -7.51 4.40
CA ILE A 19 2.20 -7.83 3.61
C ILE A 19 2.81 -6.55 3.01
N ILE A 20 1.98 -5.65 2.47
CA ILE A 20 2.43 -4.38 1.90
C ILE A 20 3.09 -3.50 2.96
N VAL A 21 2.48 -3.37 4.13
CA VAL A 21 3.04 -2.59 5.24
C VAL A 21 4.35 -3.18 5.72
N CYS A 22 4.41 -4.50 5.92
CA CYS A 22 5.64 -5.21 6.28
C CYS A 22 6.74 -4.99 5.24
N TYR A 23 6.41 -5.08 3.95
CA TYR A 23 7.36 -4.83 2.88
C TYR A 23 7.93 -3.41 2.97
N PHE A 24 7.11 -2.38 3.17
CA PHE A 24 7.57 -0.99 3.26
C PHE A 24 8.46 -0.76 4.48
N SER A 25 8.08 -1.31 5.64
CA SER A 25 8.87 -1.20 6.87
C SER A 25 10.20 -1.96 6.78
N LEU A 26 10.19 -3.19 6.28
CA LEU A 26 11.41 -4.01 6.16
C LEU A 26 12.35 -3.48 5.08
N ALA A 27 11.82 -3.01 3.95
CA ALA A 27 12.64 -2.39 2.89
C ALA A 27 13.43 -1.20 3.45
N SER A 28 12.80 -0.36 4.27
CA SER A 28 13.48 0.76 4.92
C SER A 28 14.48 0.33 5.98
N LEU A 29 14.16 -0.69 6.77
CA LEU A 29 15.10 -1.24 7.75
C LEU A 29 16.37 -1.78 7.08
N PHE A 30 16.24 -2.51 5.98
CA PHE A 30 17.39 -3.06 5.25
C PHE A 30 18.16 -2.01 4.46
N ASN A 31 17.47 -1.01 3.90
CA ASN A 31 18.11 0.11 3.21
C ASN A 31 18.66 1.18 4.16
N GLN A 32 18.51 1.00 5.49
CA GLN A 32 18.89 1.96 6.51
C GLN A 32 18.32 3.38 6.27
N ASP A 33 17.11 3.45 5.70
CA ASP A 33 16.41 4.70 5.46
C ASP A 33 15.17 4.83 6.34
N MET A 34 14.69 6.07 6.51
CA MET A 34 13.57 6.38 7.41
C MET A 34 12.22 6.40 6.68
N LYS A 35 12.18 6.04 5.39
CA LYS A 35 11.00 6.25 4.52
C LYS A 35 9.79 5.44 4.98
N GLY A 36 9.99 4.15 5.20
CA GLY A 36 8.99 3.19 5.64
C GLY A 36 8.52 3.47 7.06
N LEU A 37 9.39 4.02 7.92
CA LEU A 37 9.00 4.46 9.27
C LEU A 37 8.09 5.69 9.21
N ILE A 38 8.44 6.69 8.39
CA ILE A 38 7.63 7.90 8.21
C ILE A 38 6.27 7.58 7.58
N TYR A 39 6.26 6.68 6.60
CA TYR A 39 5.04 6.10 6.05
C TYR A 39 4.21 5.40 7.15
N LEU A 40 4.84 4.57 7.98
CA LEU A 40 4.15 3.82 9.04
C LEU A 40 3.49 4.74 10.07
N VAL A 41 4.14 5.84 10.46
CA VAL A 41 3.56 6.83 11.39
C VAL A 41 2.25 7.40 10.83
N GLY A 42 2.25 7.80 9.55
CA GLY A 42 1.04 8.32 8.91
C GLY A 42 -0.03 7.25 8.73
N LEU A 43 0.36 6.00 8.47
CA LEU A 43 -0.59 4.88 8.38
C LEU A 43 -1.27 4.62 9.73
N LEU A 44 -0.49 4.57 10.82
CA LEU A 44 -1.04 4.39 12.17
C LEU A 44 -2.00 5.52 12.52
N PHE A 45 -1.67 6.76 12.12
CA PHE A 45 -2.57 7.89 12.25
C PHE A 45 -3.86 7.71 11.43
N ALA A 46 -3.79 7.23 10.18
CA ALA A 46 -4.97 6.95 9.36
C ALA A 46 -5.87 5.86 9.95
N CYS A 47 -5.28 4.79 10.50
CA CYS A 47 -6.01 3.73 11.21
C CYS A 47 -6.68 4.27 12.47
N PHE A 48 -5.99 5.13 13.23
CA PHE A 48 -6.55 5.79 14.40
C PHE A 48 -7.73 6.72 14.03
N CYS A 49 -7.59 7.54 12.99
CA CYS A 49 -8.69 8.36 12.47
C CYS A 49 -9.88 7.50 12.03
N THR A 50 -9.63 6.40 11.32
CA THR A 50 -10.70 5.49 10.90
C THR A 50 -11.41 4.88 12.11
N PHE A 51 -10.67 4.48 13.14
CA PHE A 51 -11.27 3.98 14.38
C PHE A 51 -12.17 5.02 15.03
N LEU A 52 -11.72 6.27 15.16
CA LEU A 52 -12.54 7.35 15.73
C LEU A 52 -13.83 7.59 14.92
N VAL A 53 -13.71 7.69 13.60
CA VAL A 53 -14.87 7.85 12.70
C VAL A 53 -15.83 6.67 12.83
N GLY A 54 -15.30 5.44 12.94
CA GLY A 54 -16.10 4.24 13.13
C GLY A 54 -16.85 4.19 14.47
N GLN A 55 -16.41 4.93 15.49
CA GLN A 55 -17.16 5.08 16.74
C GLN A 55 -18.23 6.17 16.67
N SER A 56 -18.00 7.23 15.89
CA SER A 56 -18.96 8.34 15.73
C SER A 56 -20.17 7.99 14.86
N PHE A 57 -20.02 7.05 13.92
CA PHE A 57 -21.08 6.65 13.00
C PHE A 57 -21.47 5.18 13.21
N SER A 58 -22.78 4.92 13.23
CA SER A 58 -23.31 3.56 13.31
C SER A 58 -23.38 2.93 11.92
N PHE A 59 -22.39 2.10 11.59
CA PHE A 59 -22.39 1.30 10.38
C PHE A 59 -22.80 -0.13 10.70
N GLU A 60 -24.10 -0.36 10.81
CA GLU A 60 -24.63 -1.70 11.01
C GLU A 60 -24.64 -2.48 9.69
N THR A 61 -24.34 -3.76 9.77
CA THR A 61 -24.41 -4.68 8.65
C THR A 61 -25.72 -5.44 8.78
N GLU A 62 -26.59 -5.36 7.77
CA GLU A 62 -27.84 -6.11 7.77
C GLU A 62 -27.59 -7.55 7.30
N GLY A 63 -28.09 -8.54 8.03
CA GLY A 63 -27.97 -9.96 7.68
C GLY A 63 -26.86 -10.72 8.42
N GLU A 64 -26.76 -12.02 8.11
CA GLU A 64 -25.80 -12.92 8.75
C GLU A 64 -24.39 -12.68 8.19
N LYS A 65 -23.42 -12.44 9.08
CA LYS A 65 -22.01 -12.28 8.70
C LYS A 65 -21.40 -13.64 8.42
N ALA A 66 -20.72 -13.79 7.29
CA ALA A 66 -20.02 -15.02 6.99
C ALA A 66 -18.88 -15.26 8.00
N ASN A 67 -18.71 -16.52 8.44
CA ASN A 67 -17.64 -16.95 9.36
C ASN A 67 -16.22 -16.59 8.87
N ILE A 68 -16.07 -16.36 7.56
CA ILE A 68 -14.82 -15.96 6.93
C ILE A 68 -14.34 -14.57 7.38
N CYS A 69 -15.26 -13.69 7.80
CA CYS A 69 -14.96 -12.32 8.23
C CYS A 69 -14.23 -12.26 9.58
N SER A 70 -14.38 -13.29 10.42
CA SER A 70 -13.80 -13.40 11.77
C SER A 70 -12.56 -14.30 11.84
N LEU A 71 -12.00 -14.75 10.71
CA LEU A 71 -10.86 -15.67 10.70
C LEU A 71 -9.56 -15.08 11.26
N ILE A 72 -9.47 -13.75 11.39
CA ILE A 72 -8.33 -13.06 12.00
C ILE A 72 -8.87 -12.14 13.09
N THR A 73 -9.40 -12.72 14.16
CA THR A 73 -9.65 -12.00 15.42
C THR A 73 -8.47 -12.24 16.36
N VAL A 74 -7.90 -11.16 16.90
CA VAL A 74 -6.85 -11.25 17.92
C VAL A 74 -7.54 -11.36 19.28
N GLY A 75 -7.71 -12.59 19.78
CA GLY A 75 -8.38 -12.90 21.05
C GLY A 75 -9.90 -13.11 20.95
N ASN A 76 -10.58 -13.09 22.10
CA ASN A 76 -12.04 -13.23 22.25
C ASN A 76 -12.82 -11.91 22.08
N VAL A 77 -12.11 -10.81 21.82
CA VAL A 77 -12.72 -9.56 21.40
C VAL A 77 -13.04 -9.69 19.92
N GLY A 78 -14.30 -9.45 19.53
CA GLY A 78 -14.78 -9.55 18.16
C GLY A 78 -14.07 -8.62 17.16
N SER A 79 -14.76 -8.15 16.12
CA SER A 79 -14.13 -7.25 15.13
C SER A 79 -13.50 -6.03 15.81
N PHE A 80 -12.16 -5.90 15.73
CA PHE A 80 -11.35 -4.84 16.37
C PHE A 80 -11.79 -3.41 16.00
N SER A 81 -12.40 -3.26 14.81
CA SER A 81 -12.94 -2.00 14.32
C SER A 81 -14.28 -2.25 13.63
N LYS A 82 -15.22 -1.31 13.84
CA LYS A 82 -16.52 -1.26 13.13
C LYS A 82 -16.36 -0.97 11.64
N LEU A 83 -15.23 -0.36 11.26
CA LEU A 83 -14.86 -0.04 9.90
C LEU A 83 -13.73 -0.94 9.38
N PRO A 84 -13.72 -1.32 8.09
CA PRO A 84 -12.69 -2.18 7.50
C PRO A 84 -11.33 -1.47 7.42
N LEU A 85 -10.46 -1.74 8.39
CA LEU A 85 -9.10 -1.19 8.42
C LEU A 85 -8.24 -1.64 7.23
N GLY A 86 -8.51 -2.79 6.64
CA GLY A 86 -7.82 -3.25 5.41
C GLY A 86 -8.00 -2.27 4.25
N VAL A 87 -9.24 -1.81 4.03
CA VAL A 87 -9.58 -0.80 3.02
C VAL A 87 -8.87 0.53 3.33
N THR A 88 -8.84 0.94 4.60
CA THR A 88 -8.10 2.14 5.03
C THR A 88 -6.61 2.03 4.70
N VAL A 89 -5.98 0.89 5.02
CA VAL A 89 -4.55 0.67 4.77
C VAL A 89 -4.25 0.76 3.27
N LEU A 90 -5.01 0.03 2.45
CA LEU A 90 -4.82 0.05 0.99
C LEU A 90 -5.08 1.44 0.40
N GLY A 91 -6.14 2.11 0.82
CA GLY A 91 -6.49 3.47 0.39
C GLY A 91 -5.42 4.49 0.78
N TYR A 92 -5.01 4.49 2.05
CA TYR A 92 -3.92 5.33 2.55
C TYR A 92 -2.65 5.12 1.72
N THR A 93 -2.23 3.86 1.55
CA THR A 93 -1.00 3.53 0.82
C THR A 93 -1.06 4.03 -0.62
N PHE A 94 -2.16 3.73 -1.31
CA PHE A 94 -2.34 4.11 -2.70
C PHE A 94 -2.28 5.63 -2.88
N PHE A 95 -3.10 6.38 -2.14
CA PHE A 95 -3.17 7.82 -2.30
C PHE A 95 -1.92 8.55 -1.77
N TYR A 96 -1.26 8.03 -0.75
CA TYR A 96 0.06 8.49 -0.32
C TYR A 96 1.08 8.40 -1.48
N LEU A 97 1.15 7.25 -2.15
CA LEU A 97 2.06 7.05 -3.28
C LEU A 97 1.65 7.89 -4.49
N VAL A 98 0.37 7.90 -4.85
CA VAL A 98 -0.16 8.68 -6.00
C VAL A 98 0.15 10.16 -5.85
N HIS A 99 0.00 10.73 -4.65
CA HIS A 99 0.33 12.14 -4.41
C HIS A 99 1.80 12.43 -4.74
N ILE A 100 2.72 11.55 -4.35
CA ILE A 100 4.15 11.68 -4.64
C ILE A 100 4.40 11.49 -6.15
N ILE A 101 3.78 10.48 -6.77
CA ILE A 101 3.91 10.19 -8.21
C ILE A 101 3.50 11.39 -9.05
N VAL A 102 2.33 11.98 -8.76
CA VAL A 102 1.79 13.12 -9.51
C VAL A 102 2.60 14.38 -9.25
N SER A 103 2.90 14.71 -7.99
CA SER A 103 3.66 15.92 -7.64
C SER A 103 5.09 15.93 -8.18
N LYS A 104 5.65 14.75 -8.49
CA LYS A 104 7.01 14.59 -9.01
C LYS A 104 7.07 14.11 -10.46
N ASN A 105 5.93 14.06 -11.18
CA ASN A 105 5.83 13.60 -12.57
C ASN A 105 6.43 12.21 -12.83
N LEU A 106 6.26 11.27 -11.89
CA LEU A 106 6.83 9.92 -11.95
C LEU A 106 5.86 8.86 -12.50
N SER A 107 4.72 9.27 -13.08
CA SER A 107 3.62 8.38 -13.48
C SER A 107 4.06 7.28 -14.46
N ALA A 108 4.89 7.62 -15.46
CA ALA A 108 5.36 6.67 -16.46
C ALA A 108 6.23 5.53 -15.88
N PHE A 109 6.96 5.81 -14.78
CA PHE A 109 7.80 4.81 -14.11
C PHE A 109 7.05 3.99 -13.06
N ASN A 110 5.87 4.44 -12.65
CA ASN A 110 5.10 3.84 -11.56
C ASN A 110 3.74 3.27 -12.04
N ILE A 111 3.63 2.94 -13.33
CA ILE A 111 2.44 2.29 -13.91
C ILE A 111 2.03 1.03 -13.11
N PRO A 112 2.94 0.13 -12.68
CA PRO A 112 2.56 -1.03 -11.89
C PRO A 112 1.81 -0.66 -10.62
N THR A 113 2.27 0.37 -9.89
CA THR A 113 1.59 0.88 -8.67
C THR A 113 0.20 1.42 -8.99
N LEU A 114 0.08 2.19 -10.08
CA LEU A 114 -1.18 2.80 -10.50
C LEU A 114 -2.23 1.79 -10.96
N VAL A 115 -1.83 0.57 -11.35
CA VAL A 115 -2.74 -0.50 -11.78
C VAL A 115 -2.99 -1.49 -10.63
N PHE A 116 -1.94 -1.91 -9.93
CA PHE A 116 -2.00 -2.96 -8.92
C PHE A 116 -2.83 -2.56 -7.70
N PHE A 117 -2.64 -1.35 -7.16
CA PHE A 117 -3.36 -0.91 -5.97
C PHE A 117 -4.88 -0.78 -6.21
N PRO A 118 -5.36 -0.16 -7.31
CA PRO A 118 -6.78 -0.14 -7.61
C PRO A 118 -7.38 -1.55 -7.74
N LEU A 119 -6.69 -2.49 -8.38
CA LEU A 119 -7.15 -3.87 -8.47
C LEU A 119 -7.25 -4.54 -7.10
N LEU A 120 -6.27 -4.35 -6.22
CA LEU A 120 -6.31 -4.86 -4.85
C LEU A 120 -7.44 -4.24 -4.02
N ILE A 121 -7.64 -2.92 -4.12
CA ILE A 121 -8.72 -2.21 -3.42
C ILE A 121 -10.08 -2.74 -3.89
N LEU A 122 -10.28 -2.88 -5.21
CA LEU A 122 -11.51 -3.42 -5.77
C LEU A 122 -11.75 -4.86 -5.32
N ALA A 123 -10.72 -5.71 -5.34
CA ALA A 123 -10.82 -7.07 -4.86
C ALA A 123 -11.23 -7.14 -3.37
N ASP A 124 -10.63 -6.30 -2.52
CA ASP A 124 -11.00 -6.24 -1.09
C ASP A 124 -12.43 -5.71 -0.87
N ILE A 125 -12.85 -4.69 -1.62
CA ILE A 125 -14.22 -4.16 -1.57
C ILE A 125 -15.23 -5.23 -2.00
N ILE A 126 -15.02 -5.85 -3.15
CA ILE A 126 -15.89 -6.92 -3.67
C ILE A 126 -15.99 -8.04 -2.64
N TRP A 127 -14.88 -8.44 -2.04
CA TRP A 127 -14.86 -9.49 -1.03
C TRP A 127 -15.67 -9.13 0.22
N ASN A 128 -15.49 -7.91 0.76
CA ASN A 128 -16.21 -7.44 1.93
C ASN A 128 -17.73 -7.38 1.69
N ILE A 129 -18.15 -7.01 0.47
CA ILE A 129 -19.57 -6.97 0.07
C ILE A 129 -20.13 -8.38 -0.11
N MET A 130 -19.47 -9.24 -0.88
CA MET A 130 -19.95 -10.60 -1.18
C MET A 130 -20.12 -11.46 0.07
N ASN A 131 -19.29 -11.25 1.08
CA ASN A 131 -19.33 -12.01 2.33
C ASN A 131 -20.04 -11.27 3.47
N ASN A 132 -20.66 -10.13 3.16
CA ASN A 132 -21.38 -9.29 4.11
C ASN A 132 -20.56 -8.97 5.38
N CYS A 133 -19.25 -8.72 5.22
CA CYS A 133 -18.37 -8.45 6.36
C CYS A 133 -18.57 -7.04 6.93
N TYR A 134 -18.86 -6.09 6.04
CA TYR A 134 -19.05 -4.68 6.36
C TYR A 134 -20.10 -4.07 5.44
N ASN A 135 -20.84 -3.08 5.95
CA ASN A 135 -21.75 -2.27 5.15
C ASN A 135 -20.98 -1.45 4.10
N ILE A 136 -21.54 -1.32 2.90
CA ILE A 136 -21.04 -0.49 1.80
C ILE A 136 -20.72 0.94 2.28
N GLY A 137 -21.58 1.54 3.11
CA GLY A 137 -21.33 2.86 3.68
C GLY A 137 -20.04 2.92 4.50
N GLY A 138 -19.80 1.90 5.34
CA GLY A 138 -18.57 1.80 6.12
C GLY A 138 -17.33 1.57 5.26
N ILE A 139 -17.45 0.78 4.19
CA ILE A 139 -16.37 0.57 3.21
C ILE A 139 -15.97 1.89 2.55
N ILE A 140 -16.96 2.64 2.04
CA ILE A 140 -16.73 3.93 1.38
C ILE A 140 -16.08 4.92 2.34
N VAL A 141 -16.58 5.04 3.56
CA VAL A 141 -16.02 5.95 4.58
C VAL A 141 -14.58 5.57 4.92
N SER A 142 -14.27 4.28 5.05
CA SER A 142 -12.90 3.80 5.32
C SER A 142 -11.94 4.16 4.19
N LEU A 143 -12.38 3.98 2.94
CA LEU A 143 -11.61 4.37 1.77
C LEU A 143 -11.36 5.88 1.75
N ILE A 144 -12.39 6.70 1.99
CA ILE A 144 -12.28 8.17 2.01
C ILE A 144 -11.32 8.63 3.10
N VAL A 145 -11.47 8.13 4.34
CA VAL A 145 -10.59 8.51 5.46
C VAL A 145 -9.14 8.14 5.16
N GLY A 146 -8.88 6.91 4.72
CA GLY A 146 -7.53 6.48 4.33
C GLY A 146 -6.94 7.36 3.23
N SER A 147 -7.73 7.63 2.19
CA SER A 147 -7.31 8.45 1.03
C SER A 147 -6.96 9.88 1.43
N ILE A 148 -7.84 10.54 2.20
CA ILE A 148 -7.63 11.92 2.66
C ILE A 148 -6.38 12.02 3.52
N VAL A 149 -6.23 11.13 4.51
CA VAL A 149 -5.06 11.13 5.39
C VAL A 149 -3.78 10.82 4.60
N GLY A 150 -3.84 9.92 3.61
CA GLY A 150 -2.73 9.61 2.72
C GLY A 150 -2.23 10.81 1.93
N VAL A 151 -3.15 11.55 1.29
CA VAL A 151 -2.82 12.78 0.55
C VAL A 151 -2.26 13.86 1.48
N ILE A 152 -2.91 14.10 2.62
CA ILE A 152 -2.46 15.12 3.58
C ILE A 152 -1.06 14.78 4.10
N TRP A 153 -0.83 13.53 4.52
CA TRP A 153 0.46 13.10 5.05
C TRP A 153 1.58 13.21 4.01
N ALA A 154 1.33 12.74 2.79
CA ALA A 154 2.27 12.88 1.68
C ALA A 154 2.58 14.36 1.38
N GLY A 155 1.56 15.22 1.39
CA GLY A 155 1.72 16.67 1.18
C GLY A 155 2.51 17.36 2.29
N VAL A 156 2.32 16.96 3.55
CA VAL A 156 3.09 17.46 4.69
C VAL A 156 4.57 17.11 4.53
N ILE A 157 4.89 15.86 4.18
CA ILE A 157 6.28 15.41 3.98
C ILE A 157 6.90 16.08 2.74
N ALA A 158 6.14 16.24 1.65
CA ALA A 158 6.64 16.86 0.42
C ALA A 158 7.04 18.34 0.62
N LYS A 159 6.49 19.01 1.64
CA LYS A 159 6.87 20.36 2.06
C LYS A 159 8.10 20.39 2.97
N MET A 160 8.44 19.27 3.62
CA MET A 160 9.72 19.15 4.32
C MET A 160 10.81 19.14 3.25
N ASN A 161 11.80 20.03 3.35
CA ASN A 161 12.84 20.25 2.33
C ASN A 161 13.86 19.08 2.23
N ASN A 162 13.41 17.84 2.45
CA ASN A 162 14.21 16.64 2.45
C ASN A 162 13.50 15.54 1.62
N PRO A 163 13.87 15.38 0.34
CA PRO A 163 13.26 14.38 -0.54
C PRO A 163 13.58 12.94 -0.13
N SER A 164 14.57 12.71 0.74
CA SER A 164 14.91 11.37 1.24
C SER A 164 13.86 10.79 2.20
N LEU A 165 12.93 11.61 2.68
CA LEU A 165 11.82 11.20 3.56
C LEU A 165 10.65 10.60 2.79
N LEU A 166 10.57 10.85 1.47
CA LEU A 166 9.51 10.35 0.61
C LEU A 166 9.81 8.92 0.21
N PHE A 167 8.79 8.05 0.23
CA PHE A 167 8.98 6.62 -0.03
C PHE A 167 9.50 6.32 -1.44
N LEU A 168 9.04 7.06 -2.44
CA LEU A 168 9.56 6.93 -3.80
C LEU A 168 10.89 7.66 -3.90
N ASN A 169 11.90 6.98 -4.45
CA ASN A 169 13.20 7.59 -4.75
C ASN A 169 13.02 8.68 -5.80
N ILE A 170 12.97 9.92 -5.34
CA ILE A 170 13.04 11.11 -6.19
C ILE A 170 14.52 11.36 -6.40
N GLY A 171 15.06 10.86 -7.51
CA GLY A 171 16.49 10.94 -7.78
C GLY A 171 16.99 12.38 -7.71
N SER A 172 17.70 12.73 -6.63
CA SER A 172 18.64 13.83 -6.66
C SER A 172 19.86 13.36 -7.45
N GLY A 173 19.82 13.51 -8.77
CA GLY A 173 20.98 13.30 -9.64
C GLY A 173 21.36 11.84 -9.93
N GLN A 174 20.50 10.85 -9.68
CA GLN A 174 20.74 9.52 -10.23
C GLN A 174 20.21 9.46 -11.66
N THR A 175 21.14 9.42 -12.61
CA THR A 175 20.92 8.90 -13.95
C THR A 175 20.07 7.64 -13.83
N ALA A 176 18.78 7.72 -14.18
CA ALA A 176 18.01 6.52 -14.43
C ALA A 176 18.80 5.74 -15.47
N CYS A 177 19.40 4.63 -15.06
CA CYS A 177 20.18 3.79 -15.95
C CYS A 177 19.21 3.19 -16.95
N GLN A 178 19.01 3.90 -18.06
CA GLN A 178 18.25 3.37 -19.18
C GLN A 178 19.06 2.21 -19.72
N ARG A 179 18.42 1.04 -19.82
CA ARG A 179 19.00 -0.08 -20.55
C ARG A 179 19.33 0.45 -21.96
N PRO A 180 20.61 0.47 -22.36
CA PRO A 180 20.97 1.01 -23.67
C PRO A 180 20.26 0.20 -24.75
N SER A 181 19.50 0.89 -25.60
CA SER A 181 18.72 0.27 -26.68
C SER A 181 19.62 -0.38 -27.74
N LYS A 182 20.90 0.00 -27.78
CA LYS A 182 21.94 -0.58 -28.63
C LYS A 182 23.15 -0.93 -27.76
N GLN A 183 23.52 -2.20 -27.75
CA GLN A 183 24.74 -2.67 -27.09
C GLN A 183 25.92 -2.43 -28.03
N LEU A 184 26.96 -1.71 -27.58
CA LEU A 184 28.21 -1.54 -28.31
C LEU A 184 29.29 -2.40 -27.65
N PHE A 185 29.91 -3.29 -28.41
CA PHE A 185 31.02 -4.11 -27.96
C PHE A 185 32.35 -3.42 -28.32
N LYS A 186 33.27 -3.31 -27.36
CA LYS A 186 34.64 -2.85 -27.60
C LYS A 186 35.52 -4.07 -27.87
N CYS A 187 36.01 -4.22 -29.09
CA CYS A 187 37.04 -5.20 -29.40
C CYS A 187 38.40 -4.66 -28.92
N THR A 188 39.10 -5.43 -28.09
CA THR A 188 40.49 -5.19 -27.72
C THR A 188 41.35 -6.28 -28.31
N PHE A 189 42.33 -5.90 -29.13
CA PHE A 189 43.35 -6.81 -29.64
C PHE A 189 44.53 -6.84 -28.66
N PRO A 190 45.11 -8.01 -28.37
CA PRO A 190 46.33 -8.08 -27.58
C PRO A 190 47.48 -7.42 -28.33
N GLU A 191 48.22 -6.52 -27.66
CA GLU A 191 49.45 -5.95 -28.20
C GLU A 191 50.45 -7.08 -28.49
N GLN A 192 50.88 -7.20 -29.74
CA GLN A 192 52.00 -8.06 -30.08
C GLN A 192 53.27 -7.44 -29.49
N LYS A 193 53.86 -8.12 -28.51
CA LYS A 193 55.25 -7.86 -28.11
C LYS A 193 56.14 -8.16 -29.31
N THR A 194 56.69 -7.13 -29.92
CA THR A 194 57.84 -7.24 -30.81
C THR A 194 59.08 -7.43 -29.94
N ASP A 195 59.60 -8.65 -29.93
CA ASP A 195 60.92 -9.00 -29.41
C ASP A 195 62.05 -8.42 -30.30
#